data_AF-A0A927YMR7-F1
#
_entry.id   AF-A0A927YMR7-F1
#
_cell.length_a   1.000
_cell.length_b   1.000
_cell.length_c   1.000
_cell.angle_alpha   90.00
_cell.angle_beta   90.00
_cell.angle_gamma   90.00
#
_symmetry.space_group_name_H-M   'P 1'
#
loop_
_entity.id
_entity.type
_entity.pdbx_description
1 polymer ?
#
loop_
_entity_poly.entity_id
_entity_poly.type
_entity_poly.pdbx_seq_one_letter_code
_entity_poly.pdbx_strand_id
1 'polypeptide(L)'
;MRRYNIMINSEQKKALRRAMYQDVDIMYDFFAGNKDWEDDGFEEALETVPGITRDEYDQYCFEDREFFAGILKIAVKSSTDEDFLNAILNPDLNKAYKTASEVSGSVVSLEDFKELMEYGGKEFFKTFESNNMIEADDEMDEDELADVVGGISDDELMKILKFILKTIKHGCFVGASLVDTPTGAKPISEIKAGDIIFSLDENNNRVESKVTDTISAEEKIIEVIFENGKKWETTSSQWFYDGNKFYDIWQHNEHDIFSLEGSSKVKSITETGRKDKVYDIVVDGMNIMFINGMAAEGYGL
;
A
#
# COMPACT_ATOMS: atom_id res chain seq x y z
N MET A 1 24.20 -34.59 2.99
CA MET A 1 23.73 -33.24 3.38
C MET A 1 24.60 -32.22 2.68
N ARG A 2 24.12 -31.62 1.59
CA ARG A 2 24.75 -30.41 1.04
C ARG A 2 24.18 -29.23 1.84
N ARG A 3 25.00 -28.61 2.68
CA ARG A 3 24.72 -27.26 3.19
C ARG A 3 25.00 -26.31 2.04
N TYR A 4 23.96 -25.88 1.34
CA TYR A 4 24.06 -24.69 0.50
C TYR A 4 23.95 -23.49 1.45
N ASN A 5 25.09 -23.04 1.99
CA ASN A 5 25.20 -21.69 2.54
C ASN A 5 25.34 -20.76 1.34
N ILE A 6 24.24 -20.41 0.71
CA ILE A 6 24.16 -19.18 -0.06
C ILE A 6 23.32 -18.27 0.81
N MET A 7 23.99 -17.55 1.72
CA MET A 7 23.34 -16.44 2.41
C MET A 7 23.13 -15.36 1.36
N ILE A 8 21.89 -14.90 1.19
CA ILE A 8 21.64 -13.66 0.46
C ILE A 8 22.55 -12.56 1.03
N ASN A 9 23.26 -11.88 0.13
CA ASN A 9 24.26 -10.89 0.52
C ASN A 9 23.60 -9.57 0.94
N SER A 10 24.39 -8.63 1.47
CA SER A 10 23.88 -7.34 1.96
C SER A 10 23.15 -6.53 0.89
N GLU A 11 23.58 -6.59 -0.37
CA GLU A 11 22.92 -5.87 -1.47
C GLU A 11 21.60 -6.54 -1.86
N GLN A 12 21.54 -7.87 -1.83
CA GLN A 12 20.29 -8.61 -2.05
C GLN A 12 19.28 -8.34 -0.94
N LYS A 13 19.71 -8.31 0.33
CA LYS A 13 18.85 -7.90 1.46
C LYS A 13 18.30 -6.49 1.28
N LYS A 14 19.15 -5.55 0.89
CA LYS A 14 18.74 -4.17 0.60
C LYS A 14 17.72 -4.10 -0.53
N ALA A 15 17.94 -4.82 -1.62
CA ALA A 15 17.01 -4.86 -2.75
C ALA A 15 15.63 -5.41 -2.32
N LEU A 16 15.60 -6.51 -1.57
CA LEU A 16 14.36 -7.09 -1.05
C LEU A 16 13.63 -6.13 -0.11
N ARG A 17 14.33 -5.46 0.82
CA ARG A 17 13.72 -4.44 1.69
C ARG A 17 13.10 -3.28 0.89
N ARG A 18 13.76 -2.82 -0.18
CA ARG A 18 13.22 -1.74 -1.03
C ARG A 18 11.92 -2.15 -1.73
N ALA A 19 11.87 -3.36 -2.28
CA ALA A 19 10.64 -3.91 -2.85
C ALA A 19 9.51 -3.95 -1.81
N MET A 20 9.83 -4.35 -0.57
CA MET A 20 8.86 -4.37 0.52
C MET A 20 8.36 -2.99 0.96
N TYR A 21 9.16 -1.92 0.90
CA TYR A 21 8.68 -0.58 1.25
C TYR A 21 7.76 0.03 0.20
N GLN A 22 7.82 -0.51 -1.00
CA GLN A 22 7.07 -0.06 -2.15
C GLN A 22 5.68 -0.69 -2.22
N ASP A 23 5.44 -1.74 -1.43
CA ASP A 23 4.21 -2.51 -1.46
C ASP A 23 3.87 -3.03 -0.05
N VAL A 24 2.79 -2.52 0.53
CA VAL A 24 2.36 -2.89 1.88
C VAL A 24 1.78 -4.30 1.96
N ASP A 25 1.29 -4.85 0.84
CA ASP A 25 0.76 -6.20 0.74
C ASP A 25 1.92 -7.22 0.70
N ILE A 26 3.04 -6.89 0.05
CA ILE A 26 4.27 -7.69 0.15
C ILE A 26 4.80 -7.71 1.59
N MET A 27 4.68 -6.60 2.33
CA MET A 27 4.96 -6.59 3.76
C MET A 27 4.02 -7.52 4.54
N TYR A 28 2.75 -7.66 4.14
CA TYR A 28 1.82 -8.58 4.78
C TYR A 28 2.20 -10.05 4.53
N ASP A 29 2.48 -10.45 3.29
CA ASP A 29 2.83 -11.84 2.95
C ASP A 29 4.03 -12.34 3.72
N PHE A 30 4.96 -11.43 3.98
CA PHE A 30 6.15 -11.68 4.79
C PHE A 30 5.84 -12.11 6.24
N PHE A 31 4.73 -11.66 6.81
CA PHE A 31 4.36 -11.92 8.21
C PHE A 31 3.15 -12.83 8.38
N ALA A 32 2.19 -12.79 7.46
CA ALA A 32 0.91 -13.47 7.60
C ALA A 32 1.06 -14.99 7.73
N GLY A 33 2.14 -15.56 7.18
CA GLY A 33 2.35 -17.01 7.10
C GLY A 33 1.14 -17.72 6.48
N ASN A 34 0.37 -16.99 5.68
CA ASN A 34 -0.90 -17.44 5.17
C ASN A 34 -0.60 -18.09 3.82
N LYS A 35 -0.70 -19.43 3.79
CA LYS A 35 -0.34 -20.27 2.63
C LYS A 35 -1.03 -19.91 1.31
N ASP A 36 -2.06 -19.08 1.36
CA ASP A 36 -2.82 -18.66 0.19
C ASP A 36 -2.20 -17.45 -0.53
N TRP A 37 -1.31 -16.70 0.12
CA TRP A 37 -0.63 -15.50 -0.42
C TRP A 37 0.91 -15.57 -0.32
N GLU A 38 1.44 -16.71 0.15
CA GLU A 38 2.89 -16.97 0.27
C GLU A 38 3.67 -16.88 -1.05
N ASP A 39 3.00 -16.76 -2.20
CA ASP A 39 3.62 -16.75 -3.51
C ASP A 39 3.88 -15.32 -4.03
N ASP A 40 3.04 -14.31 -3.77
CA ASP A 40 3.25 -12.94 -4.32
C ASP A 40 4.53 -12.30 -3.76
N GLY A 41 4.72 -12.37 -2.44
CA GLY A 41 5.97 -11.93 -1.80
C GLY A 41 7.22 -12.70 -2.25
N PHE A 42 7.09 -13.98 -2.62
CA PHE A 42 8.21 -14.76 -3.19
C PHE A 42 8.42 -14.47 -4.68
N GLU A 43 7.36 -14.18 -5.43
CA GLU A 43 7.41 -13.79 -6.84
C GLU A 43 8.10 -12.44 -6.99
N GLU A 44 7.75 -11.42 -6.18
CA GLU A 44 8.49 -10.15 -6.20
C GLU A 44 9.94 -10.35 -5.74
N ALA A 45 10.20 -11.24 -4.79
CA ALA A 45 11.56 -11.60 -4.40
C ALA A 45 12.34 -12.26 -5.55
N LEU A 46 11.69 -13.08 -6.39
CA LEU A 46 12.26 -13.67 -7.60
C LEU A 46 12.54 -12.62 -8.68
N GLU A 47 11.66 -11.65 -8.86
CA GLU A 47 11.87 -10.51 -9.77
C GLU A 47 13.07 -9.66 -9.31
N THR A 48 13.14 -9.39 -8.01
CA THR A 48 14.17 -8.54 -7.39
C THR A 48 15.52 -9.24 -7.31
N VAL A 49 15.53 -10.52 -6.96
CA VAL A 49 16.74 -11.34 -6.82
C VAL A 49 16.59 -12.61 -7.68
N PRO A 50 16.87 -12.51 -9.00
CA PRO A 50 16.72 -13.64 -9.90
C PRO A 50 17.51 -14.88 -9.44
N GLY A 51 16.77 -15.96 -9.19
CA GLY A 51 17.31 -17.24 -8.74
C GLY A 51 17.39 -17.43 -7.22
N ILE A 52 16.81 -16.53 -6.42
CA ILE A 52 16.56 -16.79 -5.00
C ILE A 52 15.67 -18.04 -4.86
N THR A 53 16.03 -18.91 -3.93
CA THR A 53 15.22 -20.09 -3.60
C THR A 53 14.24 -19.77 -2.49
N ARG A 54 13.17 -20.56 -2.38
CA ARG A 54 12.18 -20.39 -1.31
C ARG A 54 12.80 -20.51 0.08
N ASP A 55 13.71 -21.47 0.28
CA ASP A 55 14.44 -21.63 1.54
C ASP A 55 15.29 -20.39 1.90
N GLU A 56 15.92 -19.74 0.91
CA GLU A 56 16.71 -18.52 1.12
C GLU A 56 15.82 -17.31 1.43
N TYR A 57 14.67 -17.21 0.76
CA TYR A 57 13.66 -16.20 1.04
C TYR A 57 13.08 -16.38 2.44
N ASP A 58 12.66 -17.58 2.83
CA ASP A 58 12.10 -17.86 4.15
C ASP A 58 13.13 -17.57 5.27
N GLN A 59 14.40 -17.93 5.05
CA GLN A 59 15.48 -17.63 5.98
C GLN A 59 15.75 -16.13 6.10
N TYR A 60 15.73 -15.38 4.99
CA TYR A 60 15.77 -13.93 5.01
C TYR A 60 14.60 -13.36 5.80
N CYS A 61 13.39 -13.86 5.53
CA CYS A 61 12.19 -13.40 6.19
C CYS A 61 12.30 -13.54 7.70
N PHE A 62 12.83 -14.68 8.15
CA PHE A 62 13.09 -14.96 9.56
C PHE A 62 14.17 -14.04 10.16
N GLU A 63 15.28 -13.81 9.45
CA GLU A 63 16.38 -12.98 9.94
C GLU A 63 16.02 -11.50 10.06
N ASP A 64 15.11 -11.01 9.22
CA ASP A 64 14.80 -9.58 9.14
C ASP A 64 13.57 -9.14 9.96
N ARG A 65 12.92 -10.08 10.66
CA ARG A 65 11.69 -9.81 11.45
C ARG A 65 11.85 -8.68 12.45
N GLU A 66 12.98 -8.63 13.15
CA GLU A 66 13.21 -7.59 14.15
C GLU A 66 13.27 -6.20 13.50
N PHE A 67 13.96 -6.09 12.37
CA PHE A 67 14.05 -4.85 11.60
C PHE A 67 12.67 -4.32 11.22
N PHE A 68 11.83 -5.18 10.63
CA PHE A 68 10.46 -4.83 10.23
C PHE A 68 9.54 -4.54 11.41
N ALA A 69 9.66 -5.26 12.52
CA ALA A 69 8.94 -4.93 13.75
C ALA A 69 9.29 -3.50 14.22
N GLY A 70 10.54 -3.07 14.03
CA GLY A 70 10.96 -1.68 14.24
C GLY A 70 10.27 -0.69 13.30
N ILE A 71 10.12 -1.03 12.01
CA ILE A 71 9.41 -0.20 11.02
C ILE A 71 7.92 -0.07 11.35
N LEU A 72 7.26 -1.18 11.71
CA LEU A 72 5.84 -1.19 12.05
C LEU A 72 5.56 -0.35 13.30
N LYS A 73 6.43 -0.39 14.31
CA LYS A 73 6.31 0.52 15.48
C LYS A 73 6.35 1.99 15.08
N ILE A 74 7.23 2.35 14.17
CA ILE A 74 7.31 3.72 13.64
C ILE A 74 6.00 4.06 12.88
N ALA A 75 5.49 3.15 12.05
CA ALA A 75 4.25 3.35 11.30
C ALA A 75 3.03 3.54 12.21
N VAL A 76 2.84 2.66 13.21
CA VAL A 76 1.76 2.76 14.20
C VAL A 76 1.83 4.06 15.00
N LYS A 77 3.04 4.46 15.40
CA LYS A 77 3.20 5.75 16.10
C LYS A 77 2.87 6.92 15.17
N SER A 78 3.21 6.81 13.89
CA SER A 78 2.93 7.86 12.89
C SER A 78 1.45 8.02 12.59
N SER A 79 0.66 6.94 12.64
CA SER A 79 -0.78 7.01 12.40
C SER A 79 -1.56 7.69 13.53
N THR A 80 -1.04 7.64 14.75
CA THR A 80 -1.71 8.14 15.96
C THR A 80 -1.16 9.48 16.44
N ASP A 81 -0.04 9.95 15.88
CA ASP A 81 0.67 11.14 16.34
C ASP A 81 1.24 11.94 15.15
N GLU A 82 0.48 12.96 14.73
CA GLU A 82 0.84 13.84 13.61
C GLU A 82 2.17 14.59 13.85
N ASP A 83 2.46 14.97 15.11
CA ASP A 83 3.72 15.61 15.46
C ASP A 83 4.91 14.65 15.31
N PHE A 84 4.72 13.38 15.69
CA PHE A 84 5.71 12.33 15.46
C PHE A 84 5.93 12.08 13.97
N LEU A 85 4.86 11.93 13.18
CA LEU A 85 4.96 11.77 11.73
C LEU A 85 5.75 12.92 11.10
N ASN A 86 5.38 14.17 11.41
CA ASN A 86 6.08 15.36 10.93
C ASN A 86 7.57 15.36 11.35
N ALA A 87 7.88 14.84 12.53
CA ALA A 87 9.24 14.73 13.03
C ALA A 87 10.07 13.65 12.29
N ILE A 88 9.48 12.51 11.92
CA ILE A 88 10.19 11.48 11.15
C ILE A 88 10.28 11.82 9.65
N LEU A 89 9.36 12.64 9.12
CA LEU A 89 9.44 13.17 7.75
C LEU A 89 10.40 14.37 7.61
N ASN A 90 11.16 14.71 8.67
CA ASN A 90 12.07 15.85 8.65
C ASN A 90 13.16 15.70 7.56
N PRO A 91 13.47 16.76 6.79
CA PRO A 91 14.53 16.72 5.77
C PRO A 91 15.92 16.37 6.33
N ASP A 92 16.20 16.67 7.62
CA ASP A 92 17.39 16.20 8.31
C ASP A 92 17.18 14.77 8.82
N LEU A 93 17.65 13.79 8.05
CA LEU A 93 17.49 12.37 8.35
C LEU A 93 18.14 11.94 9.67
N ASN A 94 19.16 12.65 10.17
CA ASN A 94 19.74 12.30 11.48
C ASN A 94 18.80 12.72 12.62
N LYS A 95 18.10 13.85 12.45
CA LYS A 95 17.09 14.31 13.39
C LYS A 95 15.85 13.42 13.34
N ALA A 96 15.37 13.09 12.14
CA ALA A 96 14.26 12.15 11.94
C ALA A 96 14.57 10.78 12.56
N TYR A 97 15.76 10.24 12.31
CA TYR A 97 16.19 8.96 12.88
C TYR A 97 16.19 8.98 14.41
N LYS A 98 16.64 10.07 15.03
CA LYS A 98 16.65 10.16 16.49
C LYS A 98 15.23 9.93 17.04
N THR A 99 14.24 10.62 16.48
CA THR A 99 12.83 10.45 16.84
C THR A 99 12.36 9.01 16.56
N ALA A 100 12.63 8.47 15.38
CA ALA A 100 12.24 7.11 15.02
C ALA A 100 12.86 6.03 15.93
N SER A 101 14.13 6.21 16.32
CA SER A 101 14.89 5.27 17.14
C SER A 101 14.40 5.15 18.59
N GLU A 102 13.75 6.21 19.11
CA GLU A 102 13.10 6.21 20.42
C GLU A 102 11.91 5.23 20.45
N VAL A 103 11.27 5.01 19.29
CA VAL A 103 10.12 4.11 19.12
C VAL A 103 10.55 2.71 18.67
N SER A 104 11.47 2.61 17.72
CA SER A 104 11.92 1.32 17.19
C SER A 104 12.92 0.58 18.10
N GLY A 105 13.42 1.20 19.17
CA GLY A 105 14.34 0.57 20.11
C GLY A 105 15.75 0.33 19.54
N SER A 106 16.18 1.15 18.56
CA SER A 106 17.46 1.02 17.84
C SER A 106 17.61 -0.26 16.98
N VAL A 107 16.53 -1.01 16.78
CA VAL A 107 16.52 -2.20 15.91
C VAL A 107 16.67 -1.82 14.43
N VAL A 108 16.14 -0.64 14.08
CA VAL A 108 16.37 0.02 12.79
C VAL A 108 17.63 0.85 12.92
N SER A 109 18.67 0.57 12.13
CA SER A 109 19.90 1.37 12.17
C SER A 109 19.72 2.72 11.44
N LEU A 110 20.61 3.69 11.70
CA LEU A 110 20.59 4.97 10.98
C LEU A 110 20.75 4.79 9.47
N GLU A 111 21.56 3.81 9.05
CA GLU A 111 21.78 3.54 7.63
C GLU A 111 20.53 2.96 7.00
N ASP A 112 19.90 1.97 7.64
CA ASP A 112 18.67 1.37 7.14
C ASP A 112 17.50 2.36 7.15
N PHE A 113 17.43 3.24 8.15
CA PHE A 113 16.43 4.30 8.20
C PHE A 113 16.61 5.30 7.05
N LYS A 114 17.85 5.72 6.77
CA LYS A 114 18.12 6.61 5.63
C LYS A 114 17.72 5.97 4.32
N GLU A 115 18.09 4.70 4.14
CA GLU A 115 17.74 3.93 2.97
C GLU A 115 16.21 3.82 2.81
N LEU A 116 15.48 3.45 3.87
CA LEU A 116 14.02 3.47 3.88
C LEU A 116 13.46 4.82 3.41
N MET A 117 13.91 5.93 3.99
CA MET A 117 13.41 7.27 3.67
C MET A 117 13.79 7.76 2.26
N GLU A 118 14.80 7.16 1.62
CA GLU A 118 15.19 7.43 0.24
C GLU A 118 14.38 6.63 -0.78
N TYR A 119 13.93 5.42 -0.43
CA TYR A 119 13.35 4.45 -1.36
C TYR A 119 11.84 4.20 -1.17
N GLY A 120 11.10 5.16 -0.62
CA GLY A 120 9.63 5.10 -0.50
C GLY A 120 9.11 5.16 0.94
N GLY A 121 9.98 5.22 1.94
CA GLY A 121 9.59 5.28 3.35
C GLY A 121 8.76 6.50 3.72
N LYS A 122 8.94 7.64 3.03
CA LYS A 122 8.13 8.84 3.28
C LYS A 122 6.68 8.61 2.85
N GLU A 123 6.52 8.08 1.66
CA GLU A 123 5.26 7.70 1.06
C GLU A 123 4.59 6.63 1.91
N PHE A 124 5.34 5.59 2.28
CA PHE A 124 4.91 4.55 3.20
C PHE A 124 4.38 5.11 4.52
N PHE A 125 5.12 5.97 5.24
CA PHE A 125 4.63 6.52 6.51
C PHE A 125 3.47 7.51 6.33
N LYS A 126 3.36 8.15 5.17
CA LYS A 126 2.23 9.03 4.83
C LYS A 126 0.93 8.29 4.54
N THR A 127 0.96 7.03 4.09
CA THR A 127 -0.28 6.23 3.95
C THR A 127 -1.01 6.09 5.29
N PHE A 128 -0.26 6.16 6.39
CA PHE A 128 -0.78 6.15 7.76
C PHE A 128 -1.30 7.52 8.25
N GLU A 129 -1.02 8.63 7.56
CA GLU A 129 -1.48 9.99 7.92
C GLU A 129 -2.97 10.23 7.62
N SER A 130 -3.48 9.56 6.59
CA SER A 130 -4.86 9.69 6.11
C SER A 130 -5.84 8.89 6.97
N ASN A 131 -5.40 7.77 7.51
CA ASN A 131 -6.27 6.86 8.24
C ASN A 131 -6.51 7.43 9.64
N ASN A 132 -7.69 8.03 9.86
CA ASN A 132 -8.28 8.11 11.20
C ASN A 132 -8.53 6.66 11.64
N MET A 133 -7.49 5.96 12.09
CA MET A 133 -7.44 4.49 12.15
C MET A 133 -8.44 3.83 13.12
N ILE A 134 -9.34 4.58 13.73
CA ILE A 134 -10.19 4.12 14.82
C ILE A 134 -11.61 4.68 14.61
N GLU A 135 -12.42 4.00 13.81
CA GLU A 135 -13.85 3.97 14.12
C GLU A 135 -14.03 3.02 15.32
N ALA A 136 -14.66 3.55 16.37
CA ALA A 136 -14.71 3.01 17.73
C ALA A 136 -15.38 1.62 17.91
N ASP A 137 -15.71 0.93 16.83
CA ASP A 137 -16.56 -0.27 16.86
C ASP A 137 -15.78 -1.59 16.64
N ASP A 138 -14.48 -1.55 16.32
CA ASP A 138 -13.59 -2.73 16.28
C ASP A 138 -12.46 -2.58 17.32
N GLU A 139 -12.83 -2.76 18.59
CA GLU A 139 -12.01 -2.56 19.80
C GLU A 139 -10.68 -3.37 19.79
N MET A 140 -9.57 -2.71 19.42
CA MET A 140 -8.32 -2.82 20.20
C MET A 140 -8.23 -1.53 21.02
N ASP A 141 -8.25 -1.67 22.35
CA ASP A 141 -8.26 -0.53 23.26
C ASP A 141 -6.93 0.24 23.17
N GLU A 142 -6.94 1.56 23.39
CA GLU A 142 -5.72 2.40 23.34
C GLU A 142 -4.61 1.86 24.27
N ASP A 143 -4.99 1.15 25.33
CA ASP A 143 -4.11 0.47 26.27
C ASP A 143 -3.36 -0.72 25.63
N GLU A 144 -3.96 -1.47 24.69
CA GLU A 144 -3.28 -2.55 23.95
C GLU A 144 -2.24 -1.99 22.97
N LEU A 145 -2.45 -0.78 22.45
CA LEU A 145 -1.51 -0.02 21.61
C LEU A 145 -0.40 0.65 22.44
N ALA A 146 -0.69 1.08 23.67
CA ALA A 146 0.29 1.69 24.57
C ALA A 146 1.34 0.67 25.09
N ASP A 147 0.94 -0.59 25.28
CA ASP A 147 1.84 -1.68 25.64
C ASP A 147 2.81 -2.07 24.48
N VAL A 148 2.49 -1.72 23.22
CA VAL A 148 3.30 -1.97 22.00
C VAL A 148 4.67 -1.27 22.01
N VAL A 149 4.80 -0.19 22.78
CA VAL A 149 6.08 0.53 22.95
C VAL A 149 7.09 -0.34 23.73
N GLY A 150 6.64 -1.41 24.39
CA GLY A 150 7.47 -2.40 25.08
C GLY A 150 7.36 -3.81 24.51
N GLY A 151 8.31 -4.22 23.66
CA GLY A 151 8.59 -5.64 23.34
C GLY A 151 7.40 -6.48 22.86
N ILE A 152 7.07 -6.39 21.57
CA ILE A 152 5.95 -7.09 20.92
C ILE A 152 6.20 -8.60 20.86
N SER A 153 5.19 -9.41 21.22
CA SER A 153 5.16 -10.85 20.92
C SER A 153 4.62 -11.13 19.50
N ASP A 154 4.97 -12.28 18.91
CA ASP A 154 4.55 -12.64 17.54
C ASP A 154 3.02 -12.54 17.33
N ASP A 155 2.22 -12.92 18.33
CA ASP A 155 0.75 -12.85 18.26
C ASP A 155 0.22 -11.40 18.26
N GLU A 156 0.88 -10.50 18.98
CA GLU A 156 0.53 -9.06 19.02
C GLU A 156 0.94 -8.36 17.73
N LEU A 157 2.11 -8.70 17.17
CA LEU A 157 2.55 -8.20 15.86
C LEU A 157 1.53 -8.56 14.77
N MET A 158 1.03 -9.81 14.80
CA MET A 158 0.07 -10.31 13.83
C MET A 158 -1.31 -9.65 13.95
N LYS A 159 -1.74 -9.27 15.14
CA LYS A 159 -2.95 -8.48 15.33
C LYS A 159 -2.77 -7.06 14.79
N ILE A 160 -1.63 -6.44 15.07
CA ILE A 160 -1.27 -5.10 14.60
C ILE A 160 -1.18 -5.04 13.08
N LEU A 161 -0.56 -6.04 12.44
CA LEU A 161 -0.52 -6.17 10.98
C LEU A 161 -1.91 -6.28 10.38
N LYS A 162 -2.75 -7.19 10.91
CA LYS A 162 -4.15 -7.32 10.47
C LYS A 162 -4.95 -6.02 10.66
N PHE A 163 -4.68 -5.31 11.75
CA PHE A 163 -5.31 -4.03 12.03
C PHE A 163 -4.87 -2.96 11.02
N ILE A 164 -3.57 -2.74 10.86
CA ILE A 164 -2.97 -1.82 9.88
C ILE A 164 -3.57 -2.03 8.48
N LEU A 165 -3.64 -3.28 8.03
CA LEU A 165 -4.16 -3.63 6.71
C LEU A 165 -5.65 -3.40 6.58
N LYS A 166 -6.42 -3.61 7.66
CA LYS A 166 -7.85 -3.28 7.68
C LYS A 166 -8.10 -1.78 7.58
N THR A 167 -7.13 -0.95 7.97
CA THR A 167 -7.24 0.51 7.97
C THR A 167 -6.62 1.22 6.77
N ILE A 168 -5.77 0.56 5.99
CA ILE A 168 -5.35 1.05 4.66
C ILE A 168 -6.49 0.88 3.63
N LYS A 169 -7.50 0.08 3.99
CA LYS A 169 -8.66 -0.30 3.19
C LYS A 169 -9.84 0.65 3.41
N HIS A 170 -9.80 1.83 2.80
CA HIS A 170 -10.91 2.79 2.77
C HIS A 170 -11.34 3.13 1.36
N GLY A 171 -12.56 3.67 1.21
CA GLY A 171 -13.04 4.11 -0.09
C GLY A 171 -12.07 5.13 -0.70
N CYS A 172 -11.76 5.04 -1.99
CA CYS A 172 -10.69 5.86 -2.53
C CYS A 172 -11.18 7.11 -3.27
N PHE A 173 -12.22 7.01 -4.10
CA PHE A 173 -12.58 8.07 -5.04
C PHE A 173 -13.72 8.95 -4.57
N VAL A 174 -13.65 10.26 -4.78
CA VAL A 174 -14.80 11.15 -4.52
C VAL A 174 -15.99 10.76 -5.39
N GLY A 175 -17.21 10.99 -4.86
CA GLY A 175 -18.45 10.47 -5.47
C GLY A 175 -18.73 10.89 -6.92
N ALA A 176 -18.15 12.00 -7.39
CA ALA A 176 -18.28 12.50 -8.76
C ALA A 176 -17.34 11.81 -9.77
N SER A 177 -16.39 11.01 -9.31
CA SER A 177 -15.49 10.23 -10.16
C SER A 177 -16.29 9.28 -11.04
N LEU A 178 -15.99 9.23 -12.34
CA LEU A 178 -16.79 8.50 -13.31
C LEU A 178 -16.24 7.09 -13.55
N VAL A 179 -17.05 6.07 -13.33
CA VAL A 179 -16.77 4.68 -13.68
C VAL A 179 -17.28 4.40 -15.09
N ASP A 180 -16.43 3.82 -15.96
CA ASP A 180 -16.86 3.43 -17.31
C ASP A 180 -17.81 2.22 -17.26
N THR A 181 -19.03 2.38 -17.76
CA THR A 181 -20.03 1.31 -17.87
C THR A 181 -20.46 1.08 -19.33
N PRO A 182 -21.05 -0.08 -19.67
CA PRO A 182 -21.63 -0.34 -21.00
C PRO A 182 -22.65 0.70 -21.47
N THR A 183 -23.28 1.42 -20.55
CA THR A 183 -24.29 2.43 -20.84
C THR A 183 -23.74 3.87 -20.86
N GLY A 184 -22.42 4.03 -20.67
CA GLY A 184 -21.76 5.32 -20.51
C GLY A 184 -21.17 5.49 -19.11
N ALA A 185 -20.30 6.48 -18.95
CA ALA A 185 -19.66 6.72 -17.66
C ALA A 185 -20.67 7.21 -16.61
N LYS A 186 -20.56 6.69 -15.38
CA LYS A 186 -21.50 6.96 -14.27
C LYS A 186 -20.73 7.36 -13.02
N PRO A 187 -21.20 8.33 -12.22
CA PRO A 187 -20.56 8.64 -10.94
C PRO A 187 -20.45 7.41 -10.04
N ILE A 188 -19.29 7.21 -9.41
CA ILE A 188 -19.02 6.07 -8.53
C ILE A 188 -20.00 6.03 -7.34
N SER A 189 -20.44 7.19 -6.86
CA SER A 189 -21.47 7.31 -5.81
C SER A 189 -22.83 6.72 -6.18
N GLU A 190 -23.07 6.46 -7.47
CA GLU A 190 -24.30 5.84 -7.96
C GLU A 190 -24.12 4.37 -8.34
N ILE A 191 -22.90 3.84 -8.36
CA ILE A 191 -22.60 2.43 -8.65
C ILE A 191 -23.06 1.58 -7.47
N LYS A 192 -23.62 0.41 -7.76
CA LYS A 192 -24.14 -0.53 -6.75
C LYS A 192 -23.68 -1.96 -7.04
N ALA A 193 -23.61 -2.78 -5.99
CA ALA A 193 -23.47 -4.22 -6.15
C ALA A 193 -24.53 -4.77 -7.13
N GLY A 194 -24.07 -5.49 -8.13
CA GLY A 194 -24.88 -5.98 -9.25
C GLY A 194 -24.79 -5.15 -10.53
N ASP A 195 -24.30 -3.91 -10.49
CA ASP A 195 -24.04 -3.12 -11.69
C ASP A 195 -22.94 -3.77 -12.54
N ILE A 196 -23.00 -3.55 -13.86
CA ILE A 196 -21.98 -4.00 -14.81
C ILE A 196 -21.13 -2.81 -15.23
N ILE A 197 -19.82 -2.98 -15.16
CA ILE A 197 -18.82 -1.97 -15.56
C ILE A 197 -17.87 -2.57 -16.59
N PHE A 198 -17.02 -1.72 -17.19
CA PHE A 198 -15.87 -2.21 -17.94
C PHE A 198 -14.68 -2.47 -17.02
N SER A 199 -14.02 -3.60 -17.27
CA SER A 199 -12.79 -4.05 -16.60
C SER A 199 -11.84 -4.67 -17.63
N LEU A 200 -10.81 -5.37 -17.15
CA LEU A 200 -9.82 -6.09 -17.97
C LEU A 200 -9.80 -7.59 -17.64
N ASP A 201 -9.52 -8.41 -18.65
CA ASP A 201 -9.06 -9.78 -18.47
C ASP A 201 -7.53 -9.85 -18.34
N GLU A 202 -7.00 -11.03 -18.02
CA GLU A 202 -5.56 -11.29 -17.86
C GLU A 202 -4.70 -10.94 -19.10
N ASN A 203 -5.33 -10.75 -20.26
CA ASN A 203 -4.67 -10.37 -21.50
C ASN A 203 -4.87 -8.88 -21.84
N ASN A 204 -5.33 -8.07 -20.87
CA ASN A 204 -5.68 -6.67 -21.00
C ASN A 204 -6.78 -6.38 -22.04
N ASN A 205 -7.63 -7.36 -22.34
CA ASN A 205 -8.81 -7.10 -23.15
C ASN A 205 -9.90 -6.50 -22.27
N ARG A 206 -10.58 -5.49 -22.81
CA ARG A 206 -11.78 -4.93 -22.18
C ARG A 206 -12.87 -5.98 -22.08
N VAL A 207 -13.36 -6.20 -20.86
CA VAL A 207 -14.47 -7.11 -20.55
C VAL A 207 -15.56 -6.39 -19.76
N GLU A 208 -16.76 -6.95 -19.74
CA GLU A 208 -17.82 -6.55 -18.82
C GLU A 208 -17.65 -7.35 -17.53
N SER A 209 -17.53 -6.66 -16.39
CA SER A 209 -17.42 -7.26 -15.07
C SER A 209 -18.51 -6.75 -14.14
N LYS A 210 -18.88 -7.60 -13.18
CA LYS A 210 -19.93 -7.30 -12.21
C LYS A 210 -19.31 -6.70 -10.96
N VAL A 211 -19.93 -5.64 -10.45
CA VAL A 211 -19.64 -5.11 -9.13
C VAL A 211 -20.22 -6.05 -8.08
N THR A 212 -19.39 -6.55 -7.17
CA THR A 212 -19.80 -7.47 -6.11
C THR A 212 -20.07 -6.76 -4.78
N ASP A 213 -19.36 -5.68 -4.51
CA ASP A 213 -19.53 -4.89 -3.30
C ASP A 213 -19.21 -3.41 -3.53
N THR A 214 -19.62 -2.56 -2.60
CA THR A 214 -19.39 -1.11 -2.62
C THR A 214 -19.05 -0.59 -1.23
N ILE A 215 -18.06 0.28 -1.13
CA ILE A 215 -17.55 0.82 0.13
C ILE A 215 -17.62 2.34 0.08
N SER A 216 -17.83 2.96 1.24
CA SER A 216 -17.73 4.41 1.36
C SER A 216 -17.19 4.83 2.72
N ALA A 217 -16.36 5.87 2.74
CA ALA A 217 -15.78 6.46 3.94
C ALA A 217 -15.71 7.99 3.81
N GLU A 218 -15.19 8.69 4.81
CA GLU A 218 -14.84 10.11 4.73
C GLU A 218 -13.34 10.27 4.91
N GLU A 219 -12.65 10.72 3.86
CA GLU A 219 -11.18 10.68 3.80
C GLU A 219 -10.56 11.96 3.26
N LYS A 220 -9.26 12.15 3.55
CA LYS A 220 -8.45 13.22 2.95
C LYS A 220 -8.25 12.96 1.45
N ILE A 221 -8.35 14.01 0.65
CA ILE A 221 -8.26 13.90 -0.82
C ILE A 221 -6.96 14.47 -1.35
N ILE A 222 -6.33 13.72 -2.25
CA ILE A 222 -5.31 14.20 -3.18
C ILE A 222 -5.93 14.42 -4.58
N GLU A 223 -5.38 15.37 -5.31
CA GLU A 223 -5.66 15.55 -6.74
C GLU A 223 -4.50 14.96 -7.55
N VAL A 224 -4.81 14.07 -8.49
CA VAL A 224 -3.86 13.50 -9.45
C VAL A 224 -4.23 14.02 -10.84
N ILE A 225 -3.31 14.70 -11.50
CA ILE A 225 -3.50 15.18 -12.88
C ILE A 225 -2.66 14.30 -13.81
N PHE A 226 -3.26 13.77 -14.87
CA PHE A 226 -2.58 12.98 -15.89
C PHE A 226 -2.15 13.85 -17.09
N GLU A 227 -1.16 13.39 -17.85
CA GLU A 227 -0.66 14.13 -19.03
C GLU A 227 -1.72 14.31 -20.12
N ASN A 228 -2.66 13.38 -20.24
CA ASN A 228 -3.80 13.48 -21.16
C ASN A 228 -4.90 14.46 -20.68
N GLY A 229 -4.71 15.12 -19.54
CA GLY A 229 -5.63 16.12 -18.98
C GLY A 229 -6.79 15.53 -18.16
N LYS A 230 -6.88 14.20 -18.04
CA LYS A 230 -7.78 13.55 -17.08
C LYS A 230 -7.26 13.78 -15.65
N LYS A 231 -8.13 13.53 -14.68
CA LYS A 231 -7.87 13.81 -13.27
C LYS A 231 -8.49 12.74 -12.38
N TRP A 232 -7.82 12.38 -11.29
CA TRP A 232 -8.45 11.72 -10.14
C TRP A 232 -8.53 12.66 -8.95
N GLU A 233 -9.60 12.50 -8.18
CA GLU A 233 -9.71 13.02 -6.82
C GLU A 233 -9.93 11.80 -5.94
N THR A 234 -8.85 11.39 -5.29
CA THR A 234 -8.77 10.09 -4.61
C THR A 234 -8.02 10.22 -3.29
N THR A 235 -8.00 9.17 -2.48
CA THR A 235 -7.14 9.07 -1.29
C THR A 235 -5.68 8.86 -1.70
N SER A 236 -4.75 9.14 -0.78
CA SER A 236 -3.32 8.93 -1.00
C SER A 236 -2.89 7.46 -1.09
N SER A 237 -3.79 6.52 -0.83
CA SER A 237 -3.56 5.08 -0.84
C SER A 237 -4.02 4.40 -2.13
N GLN A 238 -4.49 5.14 -3.13
CA GLN A 238 -5.01 4.53 -4.36
C GLN A 238 -3.91 3.89 -5.19
N TRP A 239 -4.21 2.72 -5.78
CA TRP A 239 -3.34 2.05 -6.73
C TRP A 239 -3.83 2.22 -8.18
N PHE A 240 -2.90 2.22 -9.12
CA PHE A 240 -3.17 2.21 -10.56
C PHE A 240 -2.60 0.96 -11.20
N TYR A 241 -3.19 0.54 -12.32
CA TYR A 241 -2.70 -0.58 -13.12
C TYR A 241 -1.93 -0.07 -14.34
N ASP A 242 -0.72 -0.58 -14.58
CA ASP A 242 0.12 -0.14 -15.71
C ASP A 242 -0.06 -0.96 -17.01
N GLY A 243 -0.89 -2.00 -16.96
CA GLY A 243 -1.03 -2.99 -18.04
C GLY A 243 -0.32 -4.31 -17.75
N ASN A 244 0.39 -4.41 -16.63
CA ASN A 244 1.03 -5.63 -16.17
C ASN A 244 0.78 -5.88 -14.68
N LYS A 245 1.02 -4.87 -13.83
CA LYS A 245 0.78 -4.97 -12.38
C LYS A 245 0.23 -3.67 -11.79
N PHE A 246 -0.21 -3.76 -10.54
CA PHE A 246 -0.66 -2.59 -9.78
C PHE A 246 0.53 -1.90 -9.10
N TYR A 247 0.42 -0.59 -8.93
CA TYR A 247 1.37 0.23 -8.20
C TYR A 247 0.63 1.28 -7.40
N ASP A 248 1.16 1.64 -6.24
CA ASP A 248 0.71 2.79 -5.48
C ASP A 248 0.89 4.08 -6.31
N ILE A 249 -0.05 5.02 -6.18
CA ILE A 249 -0.05 6.27 -6.97
C ILE A 249 1.22 7.11 -6.83
N TRP A 250 1.97 6.98 -5.74
CA TRP A 250 3.24 7.66 -5.52
C TRP A 250 4.42 7.02 -6.28
N GLN A 251 4.27 5.78 -6.75
CA GLN A 251 5.26 5.10 -7.60
C GLN A 251 5.18 5.49 -9.08
N HIS A 252 4.33 6.45 -9.44
CA HIS A 252 4.03 6.84 -10.82
C HIS A 252 5.22 7.27 -11.71
N ASN A 253 6.41 7.53 -11.16
CA ASN A 253 7.53 8.12 -11.92
C ASN A 253 8.07 7.18 -13.02
N GLU A 254 7.96 5.87 -12.83
CA GLU A 254 8.51 4.86 -13.75
C GLU A 254 7.45 4.13 -14.58
N HIS A 255 6.17 4.43 -14.34
CA HIS A 255 5.05 3.67 -14.90
C HIS A 255 4.05 4.57 -15.64
N ASP A 256 3.44 4.01 -16.67
CA ASP A 256 2.29 4.64 -17.32
C ASP A 256 1.01 3.99 -16.80
N ILE A 257 -0.03 4.76 -16.52
CA ILE A 257 -1.34 4.21 -16.18
C ILE A 257 -2.02 3.70 -17.44
N PHE A 258 -2.54 2.47 -17.37
CA PHE A 258 -3.32 1.88 -18.44
C PHE A 258 -4.67 2.59 -18.62
N SER A 259 -5.10 2.73 -19.87
CA SER A 259 -6.42 3.24 -20.21
C SER A 259 -6.97 2.54 -21.45
N LEU A 260 -8.29 2.59 -21.66
CA LEU A 260 -8.91 2.06 -22.88
C LEU A 260 -8.50 2.84 -24.16
N GLU A 261 -7.90 4.02 -24.00
CA GLU A 261 -7.46 4.90 -25.09
C GLU A 261 -5.94 4.85 -25.34
N GLY A 262 -5.19 4.03 -24.58
CA GLY A 262 -3.72 3.98 -24.58
C GLY A 262 -3.16 3.99 -23.16
N SER A 263 -2.01 4.61 -22.95
CA SER A 263 -1.44 4.82 -21.60
C SER A 263 -1.25 6.31 -21.31
N SER A 264 -1.16 6.69 -20.03
CA SER A 264 -0.85 8.07 -19.64
C SER A 264 -0.03 8.15 -18.36
N LYS A 265 0.86 9.13 -18.26
CA LYS A 265 1.65 9.39 -17.06
C LYS A 265 0.94 10.33 -16.09
N VAL A 266 1.25 10.21 -14.81
CA VAL A 266 0.94 11.26 -13.83
C VAL A 266 1.81 12.48 -14.11
N LYS A 267 1.15 13.63 -14.26
CA LYS A 267 1.78 14.94 -14.42
C LYS A 267 2.05 15.60 -13.06
N SER A 268 1.14 15.47 -12.11
CA SER A 268 1.28 16.03 -10.77
C SER A 268 0.32 15.40 -9.79
N ILE A 269 0.76 15.31 -8.53
CA ILE A 269 -0.09 14.98 -7.38
C ILE A 269 -0.09 16.18 -6.44
N THR A 270 -1.24 16.53 -5.87
CA THR A 270 -1.39 17.66 -4.95
C THR A 270 -2.28 17.27 -3.78
N GLU A 271 -1.76 17.39 -2.56
CA GLU A 271 -2.55 17.30 -1.33
C GLU A 271 -3.50 18.50 -1.27
N THR A 272 -4.81 18.25 -1.24
CA THR A 272 -5.80 19.34 -1.31
C THR A 272 -6.14 19.95 0.06
N GLY A 273 -5.80 19.24 1.14
CA GLY A 273 -6.19 19.59 2.51
C GLY A 273 -7.70 19.42 2.80
N ARG A 274 -8.50 18.96 1.83
CA ARG A 274 -9.94 18.72 2.01
C ARG A 274 -10.20 17.28 2.42
N LYS A 275 -11.27 17.07 3.18
CA LYS A 275 -11.91 15.76 3.34
C LYS A 275 -13.19 15.70 2.51
N ASP A 276 -13.52 14.53 1.99
CA ASP A 276 -14.76 14.31 1.23
C ASP A 276 -15.27 12.89 1.45
N LYS A 277 -16.55 12.67 1.11
CA LYS A 277 -17.09 11.31 1.06
C LYS A 277 -16.52 10.60 -0.15
N VAL A 278 -15.81 9.52 0.13
CA VAL A 278 -15.11 8.68 -0.84
C VAL A 278 -15.82 7.34 -0.99
N TYR A 279 -15.60 6.72 -2.14
CA TYR A 279 -16.27 5.51 -2.59
C TYR A 279 -15.26 4.59 -3.26
N ASP A 280 -15.50 3.30 -3.14
CA ASP A 280 -14.78 2.26 -3.87
C ASP A 280 -15.72 1.09 -4.14
N ILE A 281 -15.31 0.21 -5.05
CA ILE A 281 -16.11 -0.93 -5.50
C ILE A 281 -15.22 -2.16 -5.63
N VAL A 282 -15.81 -3.32 -5.37
CA VAL A 282 -15.18 -4.62 -5.63
C VAL A 282 -15.72 -5.14 -6.96
N VAL A 283 -14.83 -5.57 -7.85
CA VAL A 283 -15.15 -5.99 -9.21
C VAL A 283 -14.68 -7.42 -9.43
N ASP A 284 -15.57 -8.28 -9.92
CA ASP A 284 -15.21 -9.66 -10.28
C ASP A 284 -14.08 -9.70 -11.34
N GLY A 285 -13.12 -10.60 -11.14
CA GLY A 285 -11.97 -10.79 -12.03
C GLY A 285 -10.70 -10.19 -11.44
N MET A 286 -9.95 -9.42 -12.25
CA MET A 286 -8.71 -8.76 -11.83
C MET A 286 -8.93 -7.57 -10.88
N ASN A 287 -10.17 -7.32 -10.46
CA ASN A 287 -10.55 -6.17 -9.63
C ASN A 287 -10.12 -4.81 -10.21
N ILE A 288 -10.18 -4.65 -11.53
CA ILE A 288 -9.85 -3.38 -12.21
C ILE A 288 -11.13 -2.61 -12.53
N MET A 289 -11.12 -1.30 -12.28
CA MET A 289 -12.13 -0.36 -12.76
C MET A 289 -11.49 0.81 -13.51
N PHE A 290 -12.22 1.40 -14.45
CA PHE A 290 -11.78 2.61 -15.13
C PHE A 290 -12.41 3.85 -14.50
N ILE A 291 -11.61 4.61 -13.75
CA ILE A 291 -12.02 5.88 -13.15
C ILE A 291 -11.57 7.04 -14.02
N ASN A 292 -12.52 7.86 -14.47
CA ASN A 292 -12.30 8.93 -15.44
C ASN A 292 -11.48 8.44 -16.66
N GLY A 293 -11.67 7.16 -17.03
CA GLY A 293 -11.01 6.47 -18.14
C GLY A 293 -9.61 5.94 -17.85
N MET A 294 -9.08 6.01 -16.63
CA MET A 294 -7.78 5.44 -16.22
C MET A 294 -7.99 4.19 -15.36
N ALA A 295 -7.15 3.17 -15.53
CA ALA A 295 -7.26 1.91 -14.79
C ALA A 295 -6.80 2.08 -13.33
N ALA A 296 -7.74 1.86 -12.41
CA ALA A 296 -7.55 1.87 -10.98
C ALA A 296 -7.86 0.48 -10.42
N GLU A 297 -7.19 0.15 -9.33
CA GLU A 297 -7.59 -0.97 -8.49
C GLU A 297 -8.95 -0.68 -7.84
N GLY A 298 -9.83 -1.68 -7.85
CA GLY A 298 -10.97 -1.80 -6.96
C GLY A 298 -10.54 -2.13 -5.54
N TYR A 299 -11.47 -2.09 -4.60
CA TYR A 299 -11.15 -2.46 -3.23
C TYR A 299 -10.73 -3.93 -3.12
N GLY A 300 -9.52 -4.20 -2.64
CA GLY A 300 -9.02 -5.56 -2.36
C GLY A 300 -9.59 -6.10 -1.05
N LEU A 301 -10.32 -7.22 -1.09
CA LEU A 301 -10.83 -7.93 0.11
C LEU A 301 -9.73 -8.73 0.80
#